data_AF-H1VJ12-F1
#
_entry.id   AF-H1VJ12-F1
#
_cell.length_a   1.000
_cell.length_b   1.000
_cell.length_c   1.000
_cell.angle_alpha   90.00
_cell.angle_beta   90.00
_cell.angle_gamma   90.00
#
_symmetry.space_group_name_H-M   'P 1'
#
loop_
_entity.id
_entity.type
_entity.pdbx_description
1 polymer ?
#
loop_
_entity_poly.entity_id
_entity_poly.type
_entity_poly.pdbx_seq_one_letter_code
_entity_poly.pdbx_strand_id
1 'polypeptide(L)'
;MIWVYASLLLSNLANQRLPGSLTEDAFNKPWRPISSGRISPNEARHAMLYLVPSVMLLGAVSDAFRETTSFIAFLWMYNDLEGANMSIWWRNLLNGLGLMTLSAGATAVTNGHVDYSLASGTAFHWLVITGLVVCTTIHAQDLPDIVGDRATGRETIPIIYGDMVARVSLVIGVMFWSFAVPAFWGFGWAGYVPTVGLGLAMNSFSFWRQNLQGDEVAWKLWCCWYAVIYLLPCSRVIFSVIS
;
A
#
# COMPACT_ATOMS: atom_id res chain seq x y z
N MET A 1 5.88 7.44 -15.50
CA MET A 1 4.51 7.82 -15.06
C MET A 1 3.41 6.93 -15.63
N ILE A 2 3.27 6.76 -16.95
CA ILE A 2 2.20 5.94 -17.56
C ILE A 2 2.17 4.51 -17.02
N TRP A 3 3.35 3.87 -16.88
CA TRP A 3 3.46 2.51 -16.33
C TRP A 3 2.82 2.40 -14.93
N VAL A 4 3.11 3.33 -14.02
CA VAL A 4 2.55 3.32 -12.64
C VAL A 4 1.02 3.41 -12.68
N TYR A 5 0.47 4.35 -13.46
CA TYR A 5 -0.99 4.50 -13.57
C TYR A 5 -1.65 3.27 -14.20
N ALA A 6 -1.03 2.65 -15.20
CA ALA A 6 -1.55 1.43 -15.81
C ALA A 6 -1.53 0.24 -14.83
N SER A 7 -0.46 0.07 -14.07
CA SER A 7 -0.35 -0.94 -13.00
C SER A 7 -1.38 -0.70 -11.89
N LEU A 8 -1.61 0.55 -11.48
CA LEU A 8 -2.63 0.89 -10.49
C LEU A 8 -4.06 0.70 -11.01
N LEU A 9 -4.31 0.99 -12.29
CA LEU A 9 -5.60 0.69 -12.92
C LEU A 9 -5.86 -0.82 -12.90
N LEU A 10 -4.84 -1.62 -13.26
CA LEU A 10 -4.92 -3.07 -13.24
C LEU A 10 -5.21 -3.58 -11.82
N SER A 11 -4.52 -3.08 -10.80
CA SER A 11 -4.78 -3.48 -9.41
C SER A 11 -6.17 -3.08 -8.93
N ASN A 12 -6.66 -1.90 -9.31
CA ASN A 12 -7.99 -1.45 -8.94
C ASN A 12 -9.10 -2.32 -9.55
N LEU A 13 -8.96 -2.74 -10.80
CA LEU A 13 -9.90 -3.67 -11.44
C LEU A 13 -9.84 -5.06 -10.81
N ALA A 14 -8.63 -5.57 -10.56
CA ALA A 14 -8.44 -6.88 -9.93
C ALA A 14 -9.05 -6.94 -8.52
N ASN A 15 -8.86 -5.88 -7.73
CA ASN A 15 -9.35 -5.78 -6.36
C ASN A 15 -10.89 -5.73 -6.28
N GLN A 16 -11.55 -5.06 -7.23
CA GLN A 16 -12.99 -4.81 -7.14
C GLN A 16 -13.87 -5.85 -7.83
N ARG A 17 -13.34 -6.70 -8.72
CA ARG A 17 -14.19 -7.51 -9.62
C ARG A 17 -14.78 -8.79 -9.02
N LEU A 18 -14.23 -9.29 -7.92
CA LEU A 18 -14.63 -10.59 -7.37
C LEU A 18 -15.90 -10.46 -6.52
N PRO A 19 -16.80 -11.46 -6.48
CA PRO A 19 -18.05 -11.37 -5.73
C PRO A 19 -17.90 -10.99 -4.25
N GLY A 20 -16.85 -11.50 -3.60
CA GLY A 20 -16.50 -11.12 -2.22
C GLY A 20 -16.20 -9.64 -2.10
N SER A 21 -15.33 -9.12 -2.96
CA SER A 21 -14.98 -7.69 -3.01
C SER A 21 -16.19 -6.79 -3.31
N LEU A 22 -17.11 -7.23 -4.17
CA LEU A 22 -18.35 -6.49 -4.44
C LEU A 22 -19.21 -6.35 -3.17
N THR A 23 -19.33 -7.45 -2.41
CA THR A 23 -20.13 -7.49 -1.19
C THR A 23 -19.52 -6.61 -0.13
N GLU A 24 -18.21 -6.73 0.09
CA GLU A 24 -17.44 -5.87 0.98
C GLU A 24 -17.56 -4.39 0.60
N ASP A 25 -17.30 -4.05 -0.66
CA ASP A 25 -17.34 -2.67 -1.14
C ASP A 25 -18.75 -2.09 -1.10
N ALA A 26 -19.81 -2.89 -1.20
CA ALA A 26 -21.18 -2.39 -1.02
C ALA A 26 -21.42 -1.83 0.40
N PHE A 27 -20.73 -2.36 1.41
CA PHE A 27 -20.77 -1.82 2.77
C PHE A 27 -19.78 -0.68 2.95
N ASN A 28 -18.51 -0.91 2.59
CA ASN A 28 -17.43 0.01 2.94
C ASN A 28 -17.29 1.17 1.95
N LYS A 29 -17.46 0.88 0.65
CA LYS A 29 -17.07 1.76 -0.45
C LYS A 29 -18.10 1.77 -1.60
N PRO A 30 -19.40 2.03 -1.33
CA PRO A 30 -20.46 1.89 -2.33
C PRO A 30 -20.33 2.84 -3.53
N TRP A 31 -19.49 3.88 -3.41
CA TRP A 31 -19.18 4.81 -4.51
C TRP A 31 -18.21 4.25 -5.55
N ARG A 32 -17.56 3.11 -5.29
CA ARG A 32 -16.59 2.49 -6.21
C ARG A 32 -17.26 2.08 -7.53
N PRO A 33 -16.57 2.15 -8.69
CA PRO A 33 -17.19 1.95 -10.00
C PRO A 33 -17.97 0.63 -10.14
N ILE A 34 -17.44 -0.48 -9.62
CA ILE A 34 -18.11 -1.79 -9.75
C ILE A 34 -19.25 -1.94 -8.74
N SER A 35 -19.03 -1.57 -7.47
CA SER A 35 -20.06 -1.62 -6.42
C SER A 35 -21.27 -0.70 -6.72
N SER A 36 -21.02 0.48 -7.29
CA SER A 36 -22.06 1.41 -7.75
C SER A 36 -22.73 1.03 -9.08
N GLY A 37 -22.33 -0.09 -9.70
CA GLY A 37 -22.92 -0.58 -10.95
C GLY A 37 -22.57 0.24 -12.20
N ARG A 38 -21.57 1.13 -12.14
CA ARG A 38 -21.11 1.90 -13.31
C ARG A 38 -20.35 1.05 -14.32
N ILE A 39 -19.73 -0.04 -13.85
CA ILE A 39 -19.04 -1.05 -14.66
C ILE A 39 -19.38 -2.41 -14.03
N SER A 40 -19.75 -3.39 -14.85
CA SER A 40 -20.01 -4.75 -14.36
C SER A 40 -18.71 -5.51 -14.07
N PRO A 41 -18.73 -6.51 -13.17
CA PRO A 41 -17.59 -7.41 -12.94
C PRO A 41 -17.06 -8.07 -14.22
N ASN A 42 -17.95 -8.43 -15.14
CA ASN A 42 -17.59 -9.05 -16.42
C ASN A 42 -16.89 -8.04 -17.35
N GLU A 43 -17.36 -6.80 -17.43
CA GLU A 43 -16.67 -5.74 -18.18
C GLU A 43 -15.28 -5.47 -17.60
N ALA A 44 -15.15 -5.41 -16.28
CA ALA A 44 -13.84 -5.27 -15.61
C ALA A 44 -12.90 -6.44 -15.95
N ARG A 45 -13.41 -7.68 -15.93
CA ARG A 45 -12.66 -8.87 -16.35
C ARG A 45 -12.24 -8.79 -17.82
N HIS A 46 -13.13 -8.38 -18.73
CA HIS A 46 -12.78 -8.22 -20.15
C HIS A 46 -11.73 -7.13 -20.35
N ALA A 47 -11.85 -6.00 -19.64
CA ALA A 47 -10.85 -4.94 -19.67
C ALA A 47 -9.47 -5.46 -19.21
N MET A 48 -9.43 -6.31 -18.17
CA MET A 48 -8.19 -6.94 -17.70
C MET A 48 -7.53 -7.86 -18.75
N LEU A 49 -8.29 -8.52 -19.64
CA LEU A 49 -7.72 -9.34 -20.71
C LEU A 49 -6.84 -8.53 -21.67
N TYR A 50 -7.16 -7.26 -21.88
CA TYR A 50 -6.35 -6.34 -22.68
C TYR A 50 -5.33 -5.58 -21.83
N LEU A 51 -5.69 -5.23 -20.60
CA LEU A 51 -4.85 -4.43 -19.74
C LEU A 51 -3.62 -5.20 -19.26
N VAL A 52 -3.76 -6.47 -18.86
CA VAL A 52 -2.62 -7.32 -18.44
C VAL A 52 -1.51 -7.37 -19.49
N PRO A 53 -1.76 -7.77 -20.75
CA PRO A 53 -0.71 -7.78 -21.77
C PRO A 53 -0.20 -6.37 -22.10
N SER A 54 -1.04 -5.34 -22.02
CA SER A 54 -0.62 -3.95 -22.23
C SER A 54 0.34 -3.47 -21.14
N VAL A 55 0.06 -3.77 -19.86
CA VAL A 55 0.95 -3.43 -18.75
C VAL A 55 2.25 -4.22 -18.84
N MET A 56 2.19 -5.50 -19.21
CA MET A 56 3.38 -6.32 -19.48
C MET A 56 4.26 -5.74 -20.60
N LEU A 57 3.65 -5.32 -21.71
CA LEU A 57 4.36 -4.67 -22.80
C LEU A 57 4.97 -3.34 -22.36
N LEU A 58 4.22 -2.51 -21.62
CA LEU A 58 4.71 -1.26 -21.04
C LEU A 58 5.92 -1.52 -20.12
N GLY A 59 5.87 -2.57 -19.31
CA GLY A 59 6.99 -3.00 -18.48
C GLY A 59 8.21 -3.39 -19.32
N ALA A 60 8.01 -4.17 -20.39
CA ALA A 60 9.09 -4.59 -21.28
C ALA A 60 9.78 -3.42 -21.97
N VAL A 61 9.03 -2.45 -22.51
CA VAL A 61 9.60 -1.29 -23.22
C VAL A 61 10.15 -0.21 -22.27
N SER A 62 9.94 -0.35 -20.96
CA SER A 62 10.39 0.60 -19.94
C SER A 62 11.38 -0.02 -18.94
N ASP A 63 12.07 -1.09 -19.33
CA ASP A 63 13.07 -1.81 -18.50
C ASP A 63 12.56 -2.39 -17.16
N ALA A 64 11.24 -2.45 -16.98
CA ALA A 64 10.54 -2.84 -15.76
C ALA A 64 9.82 -4.19 -15.88
N PHE A 65 10.24 -5.05 -16.82
CA PHE A 65 9.56 -6.30 -17.13
C PHE A 65 9.48 -7.25 -15.92
N ARG A 66 10.57 -7.39 -15.17
CA ARG A 66 10.68 -8.29 -14.01
C ARG A 66 9.75 -7.84 -12.87
N GLU A 67 9.71 -6.53 -12.66
CA GLU A 67 8.92 -5.85 -11.64
C GLU A 67 7.44 -5.94 -11.99
N THR A 68 7.11 -5.71 -13.26
CA THR A 68 5.74 -5.86 -13.78
C THR A 68 5.23 -7.28 -13.63
N THR A 69 6.04 -8.27 -14.00
CA THR A 69 5.69 -9.69 -13.87
C THR A 69 5.44 -10.06 -12.41
N SER A 70 6.35 -9.65 -11.52
CA SER A 70 6.24 -9.90 -10.07
C SER A 70 5.01 -9.22 -9.47
N PHE A 71 4.75 -7.96 -9.86
CA PHE A 71 3.57 -7.22 -9.40
C PHE A 71 2.27 -7.91 -9.81
N ILE A 72 2.16 -8.33 -11.08
CA ILE A 72 0.98 -9.06 -11.57
C ILE A 72 0.83 -10.41 -10.85
N ALA A 73 1.93 -11.12 -10.61
CA ALA A 73 1.91 -12.37 -9.85
C ALA A 73 1.39 -12.16 -8.41
N PHE A 74 1.90 -11.16 -7.69
CA PHE A 74 1.42 -10.85 -6.33
C PHE A 74 -0.02 -10.34 -6.32
N LEU A 75 -0.42 -9.55 -7.32
CA LEU A 75 -1.79 -9.10 -7.47
C LEU A 75 -2.76 -10.27 -7.70
N TRP A 76 -2.36 -11.24 -8.52
CA TRP A 76 -3.11 -12.48 -8.73
C TRP A 76 -3.16 -13.33 -7.46
N MET A 77 -2.03 -13.51 -6.76
CA MET A 77 -2.01 -14.21 -5.46
C MET A 77 -2.91 -13.54 -4.42
N TYR A 78 -2.94 -12.21 -4.39
CA TYR A 78 -3.74 -11.44 -3.43
C TYR A 78 -5.23 -11.60 -3.67
N ASN A 79 -5.67 -11.48 -4.93
CA ASN A 79 -7.10 -11.46 -5.29
C ASN A 79 -7.60 -12.84 -5.70
N ASP A 80 -7.08 -13.39 -6.80
CA ASP A 80 -7.59 -14.59 -7.45
C ASP A 80 -7.32 -15.87 -6.67
N LEU A 81 -6.18 -15.95 -5.96
CA LEU A 81 -5.89 -17.06 -5.04
C LEU A 81 -6.37 -16.79 -3.62
N GLU A 82 -7.12 -15.72 -3.40
CA GLU A 82 -7.68 -15.34 -2.10
C GLU A 82 -6.62 -15.17 -0.99
N GLY A 83 -5.37 -14.86 -1.34
CA GLY A 83 -4.29 -14.63 -0.37
C GLY A 83 -4.62 -13.50 0.61
N ALA A 84 -5.45 -12.54 0.20
CA ALA A 84 -5.99 -11.50 1.08
C ALA A 84 -6.93 -12.03 2.18
N ASN A 85 -7.59 -13.17 1.95
CA ASN A 85 -8.55 -13.78 2.88
C ASN A 85 -7.96 -14.95 3.68
N MET A 86 -6.76 -15.43 3.33
CA MET A 86 -6.17 -16.63 3.96
C MET A 86 -5.68 -16.39 5.39
N SER A 87 -5.10 -15.22 5.66
CA SER A 87 -4.80 -14.73 7.01
C SER A 87 -4.33 -13.28 6.97
N ILE A 88 -4.30 -12.63 8.14
CA ILE A 88 -3.73 -11.28 8.29
C ILE A 88 -2.27 -11.21 7.80
N TRP A 89 -1.49 -12.29 7.96
CA TRP A 89 -0.08 -12.32 7.62
C TRP A 89 0.13 -12.34 6.11
N TRP A 90 -0.63 -13.17 5.40
CA TRP A 90 -0.56 -13.24 3.94
C TRP A 90 -1.04 -11.96 3.28
N ARG A 91 -2.13 -11.38 3.79
CA ARG A 91 -2.65 -10.10 3.30
C ARG A 91 -1.64 -8.97 3.46
N ASN A 92 -1.01 -8.86 4.63
CA ASN A 92 -0.02 -7.84 4.90
C ASN A 92 1.25 -8.04 4.07
N LEU A 93 1.74 -9.28 3.98
CA LEU A 93 2.90 -9.63 3.19
C LEU A 93 2.70 -9.30 1.71
N LEU A 94 1.57 -9.71 1.12
CA LEU A 94 1.27 -9.47 -0.30
C LEU A 94 1.08 -7.98 -0.61
N ASN A 95 0.49 -7.20 0.30
CA ASN A 95 0.46 -5.74 0.16
C ASN A 95 1.87 -5.13 0.17
N GLY A 96 2.72 -5.54 1.11
CA GLY A 96 4.11 -5.10 1.18
C GLY A 96 4.90 -5.45 -0.08
N LEU A 97 4.78 -6.69 -0.57
CA LEU A 97 5.42 -7.17 -1.79
C LEU A 97 4.90 -6.45 -3.04
N GLY A 98 3.58 -6.23 -3.13
CA GLY A 98 2.96 -5.48 -4.22
C GLY A 98 3.47 -4.04 -4.29
N LEU A 99 3.62 -3.37 -3.15
CA LEU A 99 4.16 -2.01 -3.12
C LEU A 99 5.67 -1.95 -3.36
N MET A 100 6.41 -2.93 -2.84
CA MET A 100 7.84 -3.06 -3.09
C MET A 100 8.13 -3.26 -4.60
N THR A 101 7.33 -4.10 -5.27
CA THR A 101 7.45 -4.31 -6.73
C THR A 101 7.01 -3.10 -7.54
N LEU A 102 5.96 -2.37 -7.13
CA LEU A 102 5.62 -1.07 -7.73
C LEU A 102 6.74 -0.05 -7.59
N SER A 103 7.38 0.01 -6.41
CA SER A 103 8.50 0.93 -6.14
C SER A 103 9.73 0.57 -6.97
N ALA A 104 10.07 -0.72 -7.04
CA ALA A 104 11.14 -1.22 -7.88
C ALA A 104 10.85 -0.94 -9.36
N GLY A 105 9.62 -1.18 -9.83
CA GLY A 105 9.23 -0.91 -11.21
C GLY A 105 9.28 0.57 -11.56
N ALA A 106 8.81 1.45 -10.67
CA ALA A 106 8.96 2.90 -10.86
C ALA A 106 10.43 3.33 -10.95
N THR A 107 11.30 2.71 -10.14
CA THR A 107 12.75 2.92 -10.22
C THR A 107 13.30 2.41 -11.55
N ALA A 108 12.87 1.23 -12.01
CA ALA A 108 13.28 0.66 -13.28
C ALA A 108 12.93 1.56 -14.47
N VAL A 109 11.69 2.07 -14.50
CA VAL A 109 11.19 2.98 -15.55
C VAL A 109 11.96 4.31 -15.59
N THR A 110 12.50 4.76 -14.46
CA THR A 110 13.14 6.09 -14.36
C THR A 110 14.65 6.04 -14.50
N ASN A 111 15.30 4.99 -13.96
CA ASN A 111 16.75 4.89 -13.84
C ASN A 111 17.34 3.67 -14.59
N GLY A 112 16.51 2.88 -15.29
CA GLY A 112 16.92 1.59 -15.86
C GLY A 112 16.96 0.47 -14.82
N HIS A 113 17.52 -0.69 -15.19
CA HIS A 113 17.46 -1.89 -14.37
C HIS A 113 17.83 -1.71 -12.88
N VAL A 114 16.99 -2.27 -12.01
CA VAL A 114 17.24 -2.30 -10.56
C VAL A 114 18.23 -3.41 -10.22
N ASP A 115 19.31 -3.03 -9.52
CA ASP A 115 20.20 -4.01 -8.90
C ASP A 115 19.60 -4.51 -7.57
N TYR A 116 19.35 -5.82 -7.51
CA TYR A 116 18.82 -6.50 -6.34
C TYR A 116 19.91 -7.15 -5.49
N SER A 117 21.18 -6.93 -5.84
CA SER A 117 22.30 -7.42 -5.04
C SER A 117 22.31 -6.74 -3.67
N LEU A 118 22.72 -7.48 -2.63
CA LEU A 118 22.99 -6.90 -1.32
C LEU A 118 24.07 -5.81 -1.37
N ALA A 119 24.92 -5.83 -2.42
CA ALA A 119 25.94 -4.82 -2.68
C ALA A 119 25.36 -3.51 -3.25
N SER A 120 24.13 -3.50 -3.78
CA SER A 120 23.42 -2.30 -4.23
C SER A 120 23.13 -1.31 -3.09
N GLY A 121 23.34 -1.72 -1.83
CA GLY A 121 23.36 -0.84 -0.67
C GLY A 121 22.02 -0.14 -0.45
N THR A 122 21.99 1.18 -0.61
CA THR A 122 20.87 2.02 -0.17
C THR A 122 19.57 1.79 -0.95
N ALA A 123 19.63 1.55 -2.26
CA ALA A 123 18.42 1.41 -3.09
C ALA A 123 17.64 0.14 -2.75
N PHE A 124 18.34 -1.00 -2.68
CA PHE A 124 17.72 -2.27 -2.28
C PHE A 124 17.18 -2.22 -0.84
N HIS A 125 17.96 -1.71 0.12
CA HIS A 125 17.48 -1.55 1.50
C HIS A 125 16.24 -0.66 1.58
N TRP A 126 16.17 0.39 0.76
CA TRP A 126 15.00 1.27 0.71
C TRP A 126 13.74 0.56 0.21
N LEU A 127 13.85 -0.27 -0.83
CA LEU A 127 12.74 -1.11 -1.30
C LEU A 127 12.25 -2.05 -0.20
N VAL A 128 13.17 -2.68 0.54
CA VAL A 128 12.83 -3.55 1.66
C VAL A 128 12.16 -2.77 2.80
N ILE A 129 12.71 -1.62 3.20
CA ILE A 129 12.14 -0.78 4.26
C ILE A 129 10.72 -0.34 3.90
N THR A 130 10.49 0.16 2.68
CA THR A 130 9.16 0.61 2.25
C THR A 130 8.13 -0.53 2.21
N GLY A 131 8.55 -1.73 1.80
CA GLY A 131 7.73 -2.94 1.90
C GLY A 131 7.42 -3.35 3.34
N LEU A 132 8.40 -3.28 4.24
CA LEU A 132 8.23 -3.60 5.67
C LEU A 132 7.32 -2.60 6.39
N VAL A 133 7.44 -1.31 6.09
CA VAL A 133 6.55 -0.26 6.62
C VAL A 133 5.10 -0.64 6.32
N VAL A 134 4.79 -0.99 5.07
CA VAL A 134 3.44 -1.39 4.67
C VAL A 134 3.04 -2.73 5.28
N CYS A 135 3.89 -3.75 5.20
CA CYS A 135 3.60 -5.06 5.80
C CYS A 135 3.26 -4.97 7.30
N THR A 136 3.83 -4.01 8.03
CA THR A 136 3.63 -3.86 9.48
C THR A 136 2.56 -2.84 9.87
N THR A 137 2.08 -2.01 8.94
CA THR A 137 1.14 -0.91 9.27
C THR A 137 -0.07 -0.77 8.33
N ILE A 138 -0.16 -1.57 7.26
CA ILE A 138 -1.26 -1.48 6.28
C ILE A 138 -2.63 -1.75 6.90
N HIS A 139 -2.69 -2.46 8.03
CA HIS A 139 -3.93 -2.71 8.76
C HIS A 139 -4.60 -1.45 9.33
N ALA A 140 -3.99 -0.26 9.14
CA ALA A 140 -4.68 1.02 9.31
C ALA A 140 -5.95 1.11 8.43
N GLN A 141 -5.93 0.51 7.24
CA GLN A 141 -7.09 0.49 6.34
C GLN A 141 -8.24 -0.37 6.86
N ASP A 142 -7.96 -1.33 7.75
CA ASP A 142 -8.98 -2.27 8.23
C ASP A 142 -9.96 -1.61 9.21
N LEU A 143 -9.55 -0.53 9.89
CA LEU A 143 -10.38 0.16 10.88
C LEU A 143 -11.68 0.73 10.27
N PRO A 144 -11.64 1.52 9.18
CA PRO A 144 -12.87 1.96 8.52
C PRO A 144 -13.62 0.82 7.81
N ASP A 145 -12.96 -0.31 7.53
CA ASP A 145 -13.51 -1.41 6.72
C ASP A 145 -14.14 -2.56 7.55
N ILE A 146 -14.18 -2.46 8.89
CA ILE A 146 -14.64 -3.52 9.81
C ILE A 146 -16.02 -4.10 9.44
N VAL A 147 -16.97 -3.25 9.03
CA VAL A 147 -18.35 -3.67 8.74
C VAL A 147 -18.39 -4.58 7.51
N GLY A 148 -17.79 -4.17 6.40
CA GLY A 148 -17.71 -4.96 5.17
C GLY A 148 -16.86 -6.22 5.36
N ASP A 149 -15.73 -6.12 6.05
CA ASP A 149 -14.86 -7.26 6.33
C ASP A 149 -15.60 -8.34 7.13
N ARG A 150 -16.38 -7.93 8.15
CA ARG A 150 -17.21 -8.85 8.93
C ARG A 150 -18.32 -9.48 8.10
N ALA A 151 -18.93 -8.71 7.19
CA ALA A 151 -20.00 -9.21 6.31
C ALA A 151 -19.50 -10.27 5.31
N THR A 152 -18.23 -10.21 4.91
CA THR A 152 -17.61 -11.20 4.02
C THR A 152 -16.83 -12.29 4.76
N GLY A 153 -16.86 -12.30 6.10
CA GLY A 153 -16.11 -13.26 6.91
C GLY A 153 -14.58 -13.10 6.82
N ARG A 154 -14.09 -11.91 6.45
CA ARG A 154 -12.65 -11.66 6.33
C ARG A 154 -12.00 -11.53 7.70
N GLU A 155 -10.85 -12.16 7.84
CA GLU A 155 -9.98 -12.04 8.99
C GLU A 155 -9.13 -10.76 8.94
N THR A 156 -9.38 -9.83 9.87
CA THR A 156 -8.57 -8.63 10.07
C THR A 156 -8.16 -8.48 11.53
N ILE A 157 -7.12 -7.68 11.80
CA ILE A 157 -6.64 -7.45 13.18
C ILE A 157 -7.75 -6.94 14.11
N PRO A 158 -8.56 -5.92 13.74
CA PRO A 158 -9.66 -5.48 14.61
C PRO A 158 -10.74 -6.56 14.81
N ILE A 159 -10.96 -7.47 13.86
CA ILE A 159 -11.96 -8.55 13.98
C ILE A 159 -11.45 -9.69 14.88
N ILE A 160 -10.19 -10.11 14.71
CA ILE A 160 -9.63 -11.28 15.44
C ILE A 160 -9.18 -10.90 16.85
N TYR A 161 -8.47 -9.78 16.98
CA TYR A 161 -7.83 -9.37 18.23
C TYR A 161 -8.48 -8.17 18.90
N GLY A 162 -9.48 -7.55 18.25
CA GLY A 162 -10.18 -6.39 18.74
C GLY A 162 -9.54 -5.06 18.34
N ASP A 163 -10.37 -4.02 18.27
CA ASP A 163 -10.00 -2.66 17.86
C ASP A 163 -8.82 -2.08 18.64
N MET A 164 -8.76 -2.34 19.95
CA MET A 164 -7.69 -1.83 20.80
C MET A 164 -6.32 -2.38 20.37
N VAL A 165 -6.24 -3.68 20.06
CA VAL A 165 -5.00 -4.32 19.61
C VAL A 165 -4.59 -3.78 18.24
N ALA A 166 -5.56 -3.58 17.34
CA ALA A 166 -5.30 -2.96 16.04
C ALA A 166 -4.71 -1.55 16.20
N ARG A 167 -5.31 -0.70 17.05
CA ARG A 167 -4.84 0.68 17.27
C ARG A 167 -3.49 0.74 17.97
N VAL A 168 -3.26 -0.07 19.01
CA VAL A 168 -1.97 -0.10 19.73
C VAL A 168 -0.84 -0.61 18.83
N SER A 169 -1.08 -1.66 18.05
CA SER A 169 -0.07 -2.15 17.10
C SER A 169 0.26 -1.11 16.01
N LEU A 170 -0.72 -0.35 15.54
CA LEU A 170 -0.48 0.79 14.63
C LEU A 170 0.38 1.87 15.27
N VAL A 171 0.09 2.26 16.52
CA VAL A 171 0.91 3.24 17.25
C VAL A 171 2.37 2.77 17.28
N ILE A 172 2.60 1.53 17.70
CA ILE A 172 3.95 0.98 17.83
C ILE A 172 4.66 0.98 16.47
N GLY A 173 4.01 0.44 15.43
CA GLY A 173 4.60 0.36 14.09
C GLY A 173 4.87 1.74 13.48
N VAL A 174 3.88 2.62 13.49
CA VAL A 174 3.98 3.98 12.94
C VAL A 174 5.03 4.79 13.68
N MET A 175 5.07 4.75 15.00
CA MET A 175 6.09 5.47 15.76
C MET A 175 7.48 4.90 15.52
N PHE A 176 7.64 3.58 15.53
CA PHE A 176 8.91 2.92 15.21
C PHE A 176 9.46 3.40 13.86
N TRP A 177 8.66 3.35 12.80
CA TRP A 177 9.07 3.77 11.46
C TRP A 177 9.26 5.29 11.33
N SER A 178 8.51 6.09 12.10
CA SER A 178 8.67 7.55 12.14
C SER A 178 10.04 7.98 12.65
N PHE A 179 10.72 7.15 13.46
CA PHE A 179 12.11 7.36 13.88
C PHE A 179 13.11 6.59 13.01
N ALA A 180 12.81 5.34 12.68
CA ALA A 180 13.74 4.47 11.95
C ALA A 180 14.03 4.97 10.53
N VAL A 181 13.01 5.49 9.81
CA VAL A 181 13.20 5.96 8.43
C VAL A 181 14.07 7.22 8.35
N PRO A 182 13.80 8.31 9.11
CA PRO A 182 14.70 9.46 9.12
C PRO A 182 16.12 9.11 9.58
N ALA A 183 16.26 8.18 10.54
CA ALA A 183 17.55 7.69 11.01
C ALA A 183 18.32 6.96 9.90
N PHE A 184 17.66 6.05 9.16
CA PHE A 184 18.24 5.34 8.02
C PHE A 184 18.76 6.32 6.95
N TRP A 185 17.98 7.38 6.68
CA TRP A 185 18.38 8.42 5.74
C TRP A 185 19.29 9.49 6.35
N GLY A 186 19.75 9.34 7.59
CA GLY A 186 20.68 10.26 8.26
C GLY A 186 20.18 11.70 8.34
N PHE A 187 18.88 11.92 8.53
CA PHE A 187 18.31 13.26 8.72
C PHE A 187 18.59 13.80 10.13
N GLY A 188 18.73 15.12 10.25
CA GLY A 188 18.57 15.82 11.52
C GLY A 188 17.08 15.99 11.87
N TRP A 189 16.77 16.84 12.85
CA TRP A 189 15.39 17.07 13.34
C TRP A 189 14.36 17.33 12.23
N ALA A 190 14.76 17.95 11.11
CA ALA A 190 13.89 18.27 9.98
C ALA A 190 13.22 17.05 9.33
N GLY A 191 13.87 15.87 9.34
CA GLY A 191 13.25 14.64 8.83
C GLY A 191 12.29 14.00 9.82
N TYR A 192 12.53 14.17 11.13
CA TYR A 192 11.70 13.61 12.20
C TYR A 192 10.42 14.41 12.42
N VAL A 193 10.46 15.74 12.33
CA VAL A 193 9.28 16.60 12.56
C VAL A 193 8.06 16.17 11.74
N PRO A 194 8.15 16.00 10.40
CA PRO A 194 6.97 15.64 9.62
C PRO A 194 6.53 14.18 9.82
N THR A 195 7.47 13.22 9.97
CA THR A 195 7.11 11.80 10.19
C THR A 195 6.49 11.59 11.57
N VAL A 196 7.14 12.09 12.62
CA VAL A 196 6.67 11.99 14.01
C VAL A 196 5.39 12.82 14.19
N GLY A 197 5.33 14.02 13.63
CA GLY A 197 4.15 14.89 13.72
C GLY A 197 2.90 14.24 13.11
N LEU A 198 3.00 13.69 11.90
CA LEU A 198 1.90 12.96 11.27
C LEU A 198 1.58 11.65 11.98
N GLY A 199 2.60 10.92 12.45
CA GLY A 199 2.40 9.69 13.23
C GLY A 199 1.65 9.95 14.54
N LEU A 200 2.01 11.01 15.26
CA LEU A 200 1.30 11.44 16.47
C LEU A 200 -0.13 11.89 16.15
N ALA A 201 -0.32 12.69 15.08
CA ALA A 201 -1.65 13.12 14.67
C ALA A 201 -2.56 11.92 14.34
N MET A 202 -2.08 10.99 13.51
CA MET A 202 -2.80 9.75 13.20
C MET A 202 -3.17 8.99 14.48
N ASN A 203 -2.20 8.78 15.37
CA ASN A 203 -2.41 8.06 16.62
C ASN A 203 -3.45 8.76 17.51
N SER A 204 -3.35 10.08 17.69
CA SER A 204 -4.33 10.84 18.48
C SER A 204 -5.76 10.70 17.92
N PHE A 205 -5.92 10.78 16.60
CA PHE A 205 -7.23 10.60 15.97
C PHE A 205 -7.76 9.18 16.14
N SER A 206 -6.91 8.16 16.03
CA SER A 206 -7.27 6.76 16.25
C SER A 206 -7.85 6.49 17.64
N PHE A 207 -7.49 7.26 18.68
CA PHE A 207 -8.06 7.07 20.02
C PHE A 207 -9.17 8.06 20.37
N TRP A 208 -9.12 9.27 19.82
CA TRP A 208 -10.08 10.32 20.18
C TRP A 208 -11.48 10.10 19.58
N ARG A 209 -11.55 9.59 18.34
CA ARG A 209 -12.82 9.33 17.66
C ARG A 209 -12.87 7.88 17.20
N GLN A 210 -13.28 7.00 18.11
CA GLN A 210 -13.50 5.58 17.81
C GLN A 210 -14.86 5.37 17.12
N ASN A 211 -14.99 5.95 15.93
CA ASN A 211 -16.13 5.78 15.04
C ASN A 211 -15.64 5.79 13.59
N LEU A 212 -16.50 5.38 12.66
CA LEU A 212 -16.16 5.25 11.24
C LEU A 212 -15.50 6.51 10.66
N GLN A 213 -16.01 7.70 10.97
CA GLN A 213 -15.44 8.95 10.47
C GLN A 213 -14.02 9.20 11.01
N GLY A 214 -13.79 8.89 12.30
CA GLY A 214 -12.46 8.99 12.90
C GLY A 214 -11.49 7.99 12.29
N ASP A 215 -11.94 6.77 12.02
CA ASP A 215 -11.14 5.71 11.39
C ASP A 215 -10.77 6.04 9.94
N GLU A 216 -11.69 6.62 9.18
CA GLU A 216 -11.38 7.15 7.84
C GLU A 216 -10.33 8.26 7.89
N VAL A 217 -10.40 9.16 8.87
CA VAL A 217 -9.42 10.24 9.03
C VAL A 217 -8.06 9.67 9.43
N ALA A 218 -8.02 8.73 10.38
CA ALA A 218 -6.79 8.05 10.78
C ALA A 218 -6.15 7.32 9.58
N TRP A 219 -6.95 6.63 8.77
CA TRP A 219 -6.48 6.01 7.54
C TRP A 219 -5.91 7.02 6.52
N LYS A 220 -6.61 8.14 6.28
CA LYS A 220 -6.11 9.22 5.41
C LYS A 220 -4.80 9.82 5.93
N LEU A 221 -4.67 10.00 7.25
CA LEU A 221 -3.43 10.45 7.88
C LEU A 221 -2.31 9.43 7.73
N TRP A 222 -2.60 8.12 7.81
CA TRP A 222 -1.65 7.06 7.52
C TRP A 222 -1.15 7.15 6.07
N CYS A 223 -2.04 7.37 5.09
CA CYS A 223 -1.66 7.57 3.69
C CYS A 223 -0.73 8.79 3.51
N CYS A 224 -1.06 9.92 4.15
CA CYS A 224 -0.20 11.11 4.14
C CYS A 224 1.15 10.85 4.81
N TRP A 225 1.16 10.17 5.95
CA TRP A 225 2.37 9.78 6.66
C TRP A 225 3.27 8.89 5.81
N TYR A 226 2.69 7.87 5.17
CA TYR A 226 3.43 6.98 4.27
C TYR A 226 3.99 7.74 3.07
N ALA A 227 3.23 8.66 2.47
CA ALA A 227 3.71 9.51 1.38
C ALA A 227 4.89 10.39 1.82
N VAL A 228 4.85 10.97 3.02
CA VAL A 228 5.97 11.74 3.58
C VAL A 228 7.20 10.86 3.77
N ILE A 229 7.03 9.66 4.36
CA ILE A 229 8.11 8.67 4.48
C ILE A 229 8.73 8.38 3.11
N TYR A 230 7.90 8.17 2.09
CA TYR A 230 8.35 7.83 0.75
C TYR A 230 9.13 8.96 0.07
N LEU A 231 8.81 10.22 0.38
CA LEU A 231 9.41 11.42 -0.20
C LEU A 231 10.66 11.93 0.54
N LEU A 232 10.98 11.40 1.72
CA LEU A 232 12.19 11.76 2.46
C LEU A 232 13.49 11.68 1.65
N PRO A 233 13.75 10.67 0.81
CA PRO A 233 14.97 10.61 0.01
C PRO A 233 15.12 11.84 -0.91
N CYS A 234 14.00 12.34 -1.46
CA CYS A 234 13.99 13.49 -2.37
C CYS A 234 14.37 14.79 -1.65
N SER A 235 13.93 14.98 -0.40
CA SER A 235 14.27 16.19 0.36
C SER A 235 15.75 16.24 0.73
N ARG A 236 16.40 15.10 0.93
CA ARG A 236 17.85 15.03 1.18
C ARG A 236 18.65 15.58 0.00
N VAL A 237 18.27 15.22 -1.22
CA VAL A 237 18.91 15.72 -2.45
C VAL A 237 18.79 17.24 -2.52
N ILE A 238 17.61 17.80 -2.21
CA ILE A 238 17.38 19.25 -2.20
C ILE A 238 18.26 19.95 -1.16
N PHE A 239 18.34 19.43 0.06
CA PHE A 239 19.17 20.03 1.11
C PHE A 239 20.67 19.94 0.80
N SER A 240 21.15 18.87 0.15
CA SER A 240 22.55 18.76 -0.28
C SER A 240 22.96 19.68 -1.43
N VAL A 241 21.99 20.20 -2.20
CA VAL A 241 22.25 21.14 -3.31
C VAL A 241 22.25 22.59 -2.84
N ILE A 242 21.67 22.87 -1.66
CA ILE A 242 21.53 24.23 -1.11
C ILE A 242 22.58 24.54 -0.02
N SER A 243 23.23 23.51 0.55
CA SER A 243 24.33 23.62 1.53
C SER A 243 25.70 23.63 0.87
#